data_AF-H9WKV0-F1
#
_entry.id   AF-H9WKV0-F1
#
_cell.length_a   1.000
_cell.length_b   1.000
_cell.length_c   1.000
_cell.angle_alpha   90.00
_cell.angle_beta   90.00
_cell.angle_gamma   90.00
#
_symmetry.space_group_name_H-M   'P 1'
#
loop_
_entity.id
_entity.type
_entity.pdbx_description
1 polymer ?
#
loop_
_entity_poly.entity_id
_entity_poly.type
_entity_poly.pdbx_seq_one_letter_code
_entity_poly.pdbx_strand_id
1 'polypeptide(L)'
;EGIRLSSCLNSTVCLPRPAKMVAGLRASTANIFIDNGPYREFLFKHFQVASVDEESAAVVLTCLSNKLNVIVFRGMSDLAGSQQGENPIAIFGPLAARNVVKATLEFIKRLPKSALVT
;
A
#
# COMPACT_ATOMS: atom_id res chain seq x y z
N GLU A 1 -4.59 -14.17 4.50
CA GLU A 1 -4.30 -13.76 5.90
C GLU A 1 -3.27 -14.72 6.49
N GLY A 2 -2.33 -14.25 7.33
CA GLY A 2 -1.29 -15.10 7.93
C GLY A 2 0.18 -14.79 7.53
N ILE A 3 0.44 -13.76 6.72
CA ILE A 3 1.81 -13.30 6.45
C ILE A 3 2.29 -12.44 7.61
N ARG A 4 3.35 -12.88 8.31
CA ARG A 4 3.96 -12.10 9.40
C ARG A 4 4.71 -10.89 8.83
N LEU A 5 4.17 -9.69 8.99
CA LEU A 5 4.82 -8.46 8.56
C LEU A 5 5.85 -7.96 9.60
N SER A 6 6.84 -7.22 9.12
CA SER A 6 7.81 -6.52 9.97
C SER A 6 7.15 -5.28 10.56
N SER A 7 7.28 -5.08 11.87
CA SER A 7 6.76 -3.89 12.57
C SER A 7 7.87 -2.90 12.93
N CYS A 8 9.13 -3.25 12.69
CA CYS A 8 10.29 -2.43 13.01
C CYS A 8 11.27 -2.42 11.84
N LEU A 9 11.95 -1.29 11.67
CA LEU A 9 13.07 -1.14 10.74
C LEU A 9 14.36 -1.67 11.34
N ASN A 10 14.59 -1.30 12.60
CA ASN A 10 15.73 -1.63 13.44
C ASN A 10 15.27 -1.70 14.92
N SER A 11 16.20 -1.75 15.87
CA SER A 11 15.87 -1.86 17.31
C SER A 11 15.21 -0.63 17.93
N THR A 12 15.31 0.54 17.29
CA THR A 12 14.84 1.82 17.85
C THR A 12 13.63 2.41 17.11
N VAL A 13 13.42 2.04 15.84
CA VAL A 13 12.35 2.57 14.98
C VAL A 13 11.32 1.48 14.69
N CYS A 14 10.18 1.58 15.38
CA CYS A 14 9.07 0.63 15.32
C CYS A 14 7.71 1.32 15.19
N LEU A 15 6.76 0.61 14.58
CA LEU A 15 5.35 1.01 14.56
C LEU A 15 4.73 0.87 15.96
N PRO A 16 3.80 1.77 16.34
CA PRO A 16 3.11 1.68 17.63
C PRO A 16 2.15 0.49 17.71
N ARG A 17 1.78 -0.10 16.57
CA ARG A 17 0.91 -1.27 16.47
C ARG A 17 1.50 -2.26 15.47
N PRO A 18 1.27 -3.57 15.67
CA PRO A 18 1.73 -4.57 14.71
C PRO A 18 1.19 -4.30 13.30
N ALA A 19 2.07 -4.40 12.30
CA ALA A 19 1.69 -4.28 10.90
C ALA A 19 0.69 -5.38 10.51
N LYS A 20 -0.34 -4.99 9.74
CA LYS A 20 -1.40 -5.90 9.27
C LYS A 20 -1.54 -5.79 7.75
N MET A 21 -1.84 -6.92 7.13
CA MET A 21 -2.29 -6.97 5.74
C MET A 21 -3.82 -6.94 5.73
N VAL A 22 -4.38 -6.06 4.92
CA VAL A 22 -5.83 -5.96 4.69
C VAL A 22 -6.06 -5.98 3.18
N ALA A 23 -7.07 -6.72 2.72
CA ALA A 23 -7.44 -6.84 1.32
C ALA A 23 -8.86 -6.32 1.09
N GLY A 24 -9.20 -5.97 -0.15
CA GLY A 24 -10.54 -5.51 -0.53
C GLY A 24 -10.87 -4.05 -0.16
N LEU A 25 -9.86 -3.27 0.22
CA LEU A 25 -10.01 -1.84 0.46
C LEU A 25 -9.95 -1.04 -0.85
N ARG A 26 -10.57 0.13 -0.86
CA ARG A 26 -10.52 1.07 -1.99
C ARG A 26 -9.26 1.93 -1.91
N ALA A 27 -8.66 2.18 -3.06
CA ALA A 27 -7.52 3.08 -3.21
C ALA A 27 -7.84 4.18 -4.22
N SER A 28 -7.19 5.34 -4.10
CA SER A 28 -7.26 6.43 -5.07
C SER A 28 -5.85 6.81 -5.54
N THR A 29 -5.72 7.11 -6.83
CA THR A 29 -4.45 7.54 -7.42
C THR A 29 -4.56 8.97 -7.91
N ALA A 30 -3.53 9.79 -7.68
CA ALA A 30 -3.41 11.14 -8.23
C ALA A 30 -1.94 11.51 -8.43
N ASN A 31 -1.62 12.43 -9.33
CA ASN A 31 -0.24 12.88 -9.58
C ASN A 31 0.30 13.86 -8.51
N ILE A 32 -0.17 13.74 -7.27
CA ILE A 32 0.18 14.62 -6.16
C ILE A 32 0.40 13.81 -4.89
N PHE A 33 1.42 14.19 -4.12
CA PHE A 33 1.61 13.68 -2.78
C PHE A 33 0.57 14.31 -1.83
N ILE A 34 -0.28 13.50 -1.21
CA ILE A 34 -1.33 14.00 -0.32
C ILE A 34 -0.80 14.07 1.11
N ASP A 35 -0.45 15.27 1.55
CA ASP A 35 -0.17 15.60 2.96
C ASP A 35 -1.20 16.59 3.52
N ASN A 36 -2.49 16.28 3.34
CA ASN A 36 -3.60 17.15 3.72
C ASN A 36 -4.71 16.35 4.43
N GLY A 37 -4.84 16.53 5.74
CA GLY A 37 -5.80 15.82 6.59
C GLY A 37 -7.26 16.01 6.18
N PRO A 38 -7.75 17.25 6.01
CA PRO A 38 -9.10 17.51 5.51
C PRO A 38 -9.39 16.85 4.15
N TYR A 39 -8.44 16.86 3.22
CA TYR A 39 -8.62 16.23 1.92
C TYR A 39 -8.64 14.69 2.02
N ARG A 40 -7.78 14.09 2.85
CA ARG A 40 -7.86 12.65 3.16
C ARG A 40 -9.24 12.29 3.74
N GLU A 41 -9.76 13.08 4.69
CA GLU A 41 -11.09 12.84 5.25
C GLU A 41 -12.20 12.96 4.22
N PHE A 42 -12.11 13.93 3.31
CA PHE A 42 -13.04 14.05 2.19
C PHE A 42 -13.03 12.77 1.33
N LEU A 43 -11.84 12.28 0.94
CA LEU A 43 -11.71 11.06 0.14
C LEU A 43 -12.32 9.84 0.86
N PHE A 44 -12.10 9.70 2.17
CA PHE A 44 -12.70 8.63 2.95
C PHE A 44 -14.23 8.76 3.02
N LYS A 45 -14.75 9.95 3.41
CA LYS A 45 -16.19 10.16 3.60
C LYS A 45 -16.99 9.95 2.31
N HIS A 46 -16.48 10.42 1.17
CA HIS A 46 -17.22 10.40 -0.09
C HIS A 46 -16.96 9.14 -0.94
N PHE A 47 -15.76 8.55 -0.87
CA PHE A 47 -15.38 7.45 -1.75
C PHE A 47 -14.98 6.16 -1.01
N GLN A 48 -14.93 6.20 0.33
CA GLN A 48 -14.47 5.09 1.19
C GLN A 48 -13.04 4.64 0.85
N VAL A 49 -12.20 5.59 0.42
CA VAL A 49 -10.78 5.36 0.09
C VAL A 49 -9.98 5.16 1.36
N ALA A 50 -9.26 4.04 1.45
CA ALA A 50 -8.42 3.69 2.60
C ALA A 50 -6.92 3.95 2.37
N SER A 51 -6.49 4.03 1.12
CA SER A 51 -5.11 4.36 0.75
C SER A 51 -5.07 5.25 -0.48
N VAL A 52 -4.03 6.07 -0.58
CA VAL A 52 -3.80 6.95 -1.73
C VAL A 52 -2.39 6.73 -2.27
N ASP A 53 -2.24 6.97 -3.56
CA ASP A 53 -0.95 6.91 -4.24
C ASP A 53 -0.85 7.69 -5.54
N GLU A 54 0.27 7.51 -6.25
CA GLU A 54 0.59 8.27 -7.46
C GLU A 54 0.60 7.41 -8.75
N GLU A 55 0.53 6.08 -8.65
CA GLU A 55 0.70 5.20 -9.81
C GLU A 55 -0.36 4.10 -10.01
N SER A 56 -0.95 3.53 -8.94
CA SER A 56 -1.63 2.23 -9.04
C SER A 56 -2.77 2.19 -10.06
N ALA A 57 -3.66 3.19 -10.06
CA ALA A 57 -4.79 3.20 -11.00
C ALA A 57 -4.34 3.34 -12.46
N ALA A 58 -3.24 4.06 -12.73
CA ALA A 58 -2.68 4.17 -14.07
C ALA A 58 -2.13 2.83 -14.57
N VAL A 59 -1.42 2.09 -13.70
CA VAL A 59 -0.94 0.73 -14.00
C VAL A 59 -2.10 -0.23 -14.20
N VAL A 60 -3.08 -0.22 -13.28
CA VAL A 60 -4.28 -1.07 -13.34
C VAL A 60 -5.06 -0.81 -14.63
N LEU A 61 -5.32 0.45 -14.98
CA LEU A 61 -6.02 0.81 -16.21
C LEU A 61 -5.28 0.25 -17.44
N THR A 62 -3.96 0.43 -17.49
CA THR A 62 -3.13 -0.09 -18.58
C THR A 62 -3.22 -1.62 -18.70
N CYS A 63 -3.12 -2.35 -17.59
CA CYS A 63 -3.26 -3.81 -17.58
C CYS A 63 -4.65 -4.24 -18.06
N LEU A 64 -5.72 -3.62 -17.55
CA LEU A 64 -7.09 -3.97 -17.90
C LEU A 64 -7.40 -3.65 -19.37
N SER A 65 -6.91 -2.54 -19.91
CA SER A 65 -7.02 -2.21 -21.34
C SER A 65 -6.33 -3.25 -22.24
N ASN A 66 -5.31 -3.94 -21.73
CA ASN A 66 -4.60 -5.03 -22.40
C ASN A 66 -5.09 -6.42 -22.01
N LYS A 67 -6.24 -6.53 -21.31
CA LYS A 67 -6.83 -7.80 -20.86
C LYS A 67 -5.89 -8.63 -19.97
N LEU A 68 -5.03 -7.97 -19.20
CA LEU A 68 -4.13 -8.60 -18.24
C LEU A 68 -4.74 -8.58 -16.83
N ASN A 69 -4.59 -9.70 -16.12
CA ASN A 69 -4.90 -9.76 -14.69
C ASN A 69 -3.88 -8.93 -13.91
N VAL A 70 -4.36 -8.14 -12.95
CA VAL A 70 -3.53 -7.23 -12.15
C VAL A 70 -3.94 -7.28 -10.68
N ILE A 71 -2.96 -7.18 -9.79
CA ILE A 71 -3.12 -7.04 -8.35
C ILE A 71 -2.14 -5.99 -7.85
N VAL A 72 -2.57 -5.17 -6.89
CA VAL A 72 -1.75 -4.12 -6.29
C VAL A 72 -1.43 -4.48 -4.85
N PHE A 73 -0.14 -4.50 -4.52
CA PHE A 73 0.36 -4.58 -3.14
C PHE A 73 0.91 -3.22 -2.74
N ARG A 74 0.26 -2.55 -1.79
CA ARG A 74 0.67 -1.23 -1.30
C ARG A 74 1.03 -1.30 0.18
N GLY A 75 2.13 -0.66 0.56
CA GLY A 75 2.54 -0.49 1.95
C GLY A 75 2.26 0.93 2.39
N MET A 76 1.76 1.10 3.62
CA MET A 76 1.49 2.43 4.19
C MET A 76 2.76 2.98 4.83
N SER A 77 3.28 4.08 4.27
CA SER A 77 4.48 4.78 4.76
C SER A 77 4.15 5.90 5.76
N ASP A 78 2.94 6.43 5.74
CA ASP A 78 2.53 7.60 6.49
C ASP A 78 1.00 7.72 6.53
N LEU A 79 0.52 8.71 7.28
CA LEU A 79 -0.90 9.06 7.40
C LEU A 79 -1.16 10.40 6.73
N ALA A 80 -1.50 10.40 5.44
CA ALA A 80 -1.77 11.58 4.62
C ALA A 80 -2.33 12.80 5.40
N GLY A 81 -1.46 13.72 5.82
CA GLY A 81 -1.77 15.01 6.46
C GLY A 81 -2.39 14.98 7.86
N SER A 82 -2.30 13.89 8.64
CA SER A 82 -2.67 13.94 10.07
C SER A 82 -1.74 13.18 11.01
N GLN A 83 -0.49 12.99 10.59
CA GLN A 83 0.60 12.71 11.52
C GLN A 83 0.81 13.87 12.52
N GLN A 84 1.48 13.57 13.63
CA GLN A 84 2.03 14.60 14.51
C GLN A 84 3.42 15.02 13.98
N GLY A 85 3.62 16.31 13.73
CA GLY A 85 4.89 16.83 13.23
C GLY A 85 5.13 16.54 11.75
N GLU A 86 6.39 16.40 11.37
CA GLU A 86 6.78 16.13 9.99
C GLU A 86 6.26 14.78 9.48
N ASN A 87 5.93 14.71 8.19
CA ASN A 87 5.48 13.48 7.57
C ASN A 87 6.58 12.39 7.66
N PRO A 88 6.30 11.23 8.31
CA PRO A 88 7.31 10.21 8.55
C PRO A 88 7.56 9.31 7.34
N ILE A 89 7.08 9.67 6.14
CA ILE A 89 7.24 8.89 4.91
C ILE A 89 8.69 8.46 4.66
N ALA A 90 9.66 9.35 4.88
CA ALA A 90 11.07 9.02 4.69
C ALA A 90 11.58 8.00 5.73
N ILE A 91 10.98 8.00 6.93
CA ILE A 91 11.33 7.09 8.02
C ILE A 91 10.71 5.71 7.75
N PHE A 92 9.41 5.62 7.50
CA PHE A 92 8.70 4.34 7.39
C PHE A 92 8.53 3.82 5.96
N GLY A 93 8.86 4.60 4.92
CA GLY A 93 8.88 4.16 3.53
C GLY A 93 9.66 2.87 3.30
N PRO A 94 10.89 2.71 3.84
CA PRO A 94 11.63 1.46 3.75
C PRO A 94 10.93 0.26 4.43
N LEU A 95 10.14 0.49 5.49
CA LEU A 95 9.39 -0.56 6.19
C LEU A 95 8.19 -1.00 5.35
N ALA A 96 7.47 -0.02 4.80
CA ALA A 96 6.37 -0.23 3.87
C ALA A 96 6.84 -1.06 2.66
N ALA A 97 7.95 -0.67 2.03
CA ALA A 97 8.55 -1.38 0.91
C ALA A 97 8.95 -2.83 1.28
N ARG A 98 9.63 -3.03 2.42
CA ARG A 98 10.01 -4.38 2.90
C ARG A 98 8.80 -5.29 3.07
N ASN A 99 7.71 -4.76 3.64
CA ASN A 99 6.48 -5.52 3.85
C ASN A 99 5.74 -5.82 2.55
N VAL A 100 5.73 -4.89 1.59
CA VAL A 100 5.20 -5.12 0.24
C VAL A 100 5.96 -6.23 -0.47
N VAL A 101 7.29 -6.19 -0.50
CA VAL A 101 8.11 -7.25 -1.11
C VAL A 101 7.79 -8.60 -0.47
N LYS A 102 7.69 -8.66 0.87
CA LYS A 102 7.33 -9.89 1.57
C LYS A 102 5.94 -10.41 1.18
N ALA A 103 4.95 -9.52 1.12
CA ALA A 103 3.60 -9.85 0.69
C ALA A 103 3.57 -10.40 -0.74
N THR A 104 4.25 -9.72 -1.66
CA THR A 104 4.33 -10.10 -3.07
C THR A 104 5.03 -11.44 -3.25
N LEU A 105 6.15 -11.69 -2.58
CA LEU A 105 6.86 -12.97 -2.65
C LEU A 105 6.00 -14.13 -2.12
N GLU A 106 5.29 -13.94 -1.01
CA GLU A 106 4.39 -14.96 -0.47
C GLU A 106 3.19 -15.21 -1.38
N PHE A 107 2.69 -14.17 -2.08
CA PHE A 107 1.67 -14.33 -3.10
C PHE A 107 2.20 -15.15 -4.29
N ILE A 108 3.36 -14.79 -4.85
CA ILE A 108 3.97 -15.48 -5.99
C ILE A 108 4.21 -16.96 -5.68
N LYS A 109 4.71 -17.31 -4.48
CA LYS A 109 4.90 -18.71 -4.06
C LYS A 109 3.62 -19.54 -4.07
N ARG A 110 2.47 -18.90 -3.89
CA ARG A 110 1.15 -19.53 -3.85
C ARG A 110 0.44 -19.51 -5.20
N LEU A 111 0.99 -18.82 -6.20
CA LEU A 111 0.42 -18.85 -7.54
C LEU A 111 0.56 -20.27 -8.10
N PRO A 112 -0.52 -20.85 -8.66
CA PRO A 112 -0.43 -22.15 -9.31
C PRO A 112 0.53 -22.05 -10.50
N LYS A 113 1.32 -23.10 -10.74
CA LYS A 113 2.28 -23.13 -11.85
C LYS A 113 1.64 -22.89 -13.21
N SER A 114 0.36 -23.25 -13.37
CA SER A 114 -0.43 -22.97 -14.56
C SER A 114 -0.74 -21.49 -14.78
N ALA A 115 -0.66 -20.65 -13.74
CA ALA A 115 -0.81 -19.20 -13.84
C ALA A 115 0.50 -18.47 -14.18
N LEU A 116 1.62 -19.19 -14.23
CA LEU A 116 2.95 -18.65 -14.56
C LEU A 116 3.32 -18.84 -16.04
N VAL A 117 2.43 -19.45 -16.84
CA VAL A 117 2.62 -19.64 -18.28
C VAL A 117 1.62 -18.73 -18.99
N THR A 118 2.11 -17.59 -19.47
CA THR A 118 1.47 -16.79 -20.53
C THR A 118 1.98 -17.24 -21.88
#